data_AF-A0A9P9JLX9-F1
#
_entry.id   AF-A0A9P9JLX9-F1
#
_cell.length_a   1.000
_cell.length_b   1.000
_cell.length_c   1.000
_cell.angle_alpha   90.00
_cell.angle_beta   90.00
_cell.angle_gamma   90.00
#
_symmetry.space_group_name_H-M   'P 1'
#
loop_
_entity.id
_entity.type
_entity.pdbx_description
1 polymer ?
#
loop_
_entity_poly.entity_id
_entity_poly.type
_entity_poly.pdbx_seq_one_letter_code
_entity_poly.pdbx_strand_id
1 'polypeptide(L)'
;MPLETPPRARAESPAEEEEEEEEESGEQQHLNQELSSESESDSDVSEFEDESLAVIRSPSKLTYLIDHLPKSTQDAVRDAFMEPPRIALQKCRRIDNTYAFQMTEVVTRSIRIRAPEDGASQLSCSCGQREEPCEHLIWLLDQVVKQTVYDQDTAQPLKMTNGGYPKEMGDPFQSIASHHLDLLADGIHCQIIDPDSEYDNELDLYRTQEARELLASVYGVPPDEYRPDIFAHPSVGRKVFKRRDLDRTVFRMLLDDHHFFHYFHSLARPTDPINDPFRKLSQRVDHVLRDLDAHAAAVAAATSASAAPPTPDPSRETPRDVQWAAAHITGAVRLIRHEIYTRDRPLQPSESISAARSLVRILESVVARNHDSYAGAARRDRNLYLRLVGDRDEDFVIGVLALLPEAASQFLNDLEDVLAQIGVHGAPAPYAARFRALLDRLRTSSRGSGLKRSSGQGQGADRQSKRMK
;
A
#
# COMPACT_ATOMS: atom_id res chain seq x y z
N MET A 1 -27.81 -46.40 -45.37
CA MET A 1 -26.71 -47.09 -46.06
C MET A 1 -25.42 -46.78 -45.32
N PRO A 2 -25.04 -47.65 -44.38
CA PRO A 2 -23.86 -47.52 -43.53
C PRO A 2 -22.67 -48.31 -44.12
N LEU A 3 -21.46 -47.97 -43.70
CA LEU A 3 -20.27 -48.84 -43.73
C LEU A 3 -19.62 -48.64 -42.35
N GLU A 4 -19.94 -49.46 -41.34
CA GLU A 4 -19.40 -50.79 -41.01
C GLU A 4 -17.87 -50.84 -40.77
N THR A 5 -17.56 -51.15 -39.51
CA THR A 5 -16.30 -51.49 -38.79
C THR A 5 -15.74 -52.87 -39.27
N PRO A 6 -14.66 -53.55 -38.73
CA PRO A 6 -14.06 -53.49 -37.37
C PRO A 6 -12.50 -53.85 -37.33
N PRO A 7 -11.91 -54.58 -36.34
CA PRO A 7 -10.76 -54.12 -35.52
C PRO A 7 -9.52 -55.08 -35.50
N ARG A 8 -8.48 -54.79 -34.70
CA ARG A 8 -7.44 -55.76 -34.26
C ARG A 8 -6.95 -55.39 -32.85
N ALA A 9 -7.34 -56.15 -31.81
CA ALA A 9 -6.57 -57.21 -31.11
C ALA A 9 -5.43 -56.63 -30.24
N ARG A 10 -5.54 -56.52 -28.91
CA ARG A 10 -5.49 -57.55 -27.82
C ARG A 10 -4.18 -58.34 -27.81
N ALA A 11 -3.38 -58.11 -26.76
CA ALA A 11 -2.51 -59.11 -26.13
C ALA A 11 -2.42 -58.82 -24.62
N GLU A 12 -2.94 -59.75 -23.84
CA GLU A 12 -2.85 -59.92 -22.38
C GLU A 12 -1.57 -60.68 -22.01
N SER A 13 -0.89 -60.23 -20.93
CA SER A 13 -0.31 -60.96 -19.77
C SER A 13 0.72 -62.12 -20.01
N PRO A 14 1.32 -62.79 -18.98
CA PRO A 14 1.49 -62.56 -17.51
C PRO A 14 2.92 -62.92 -16.97
N ALA A 15 3.02 -63.13 -15.63
CA ALA A 15 4.05 -63.79 -14.78
C ALA A 15 4.91 -62.81 -13.92
N GLU A 16 4.76 -62.64 -12.60
CA GLU A 16 4.64 -63.52 -11.41
C GLU A 16 5.94 -64.24 -10.97
N GLU A 17 6.10 -64.28 -9.63
CA GLU A 17 7.00 -65.04 -8.74
C GLU A 17 8.34 -64.36 -8.33
N GLU A 18 8.47 -63.85 -7.09
CA GLU A 18 8.77 -64.54 -5.79
C GLU A 18 10.29 -64.67 -5.58
N GLU A 19 10.94 -64.61 -4.42
CA GLU A 19 10.70 -64.26 -3.01
C GLU A 19 12.11 -64.32 -2.32
N GLU A 20 12.16 -64.11 -1.00
CA GLU A 20 13.28 -64.38 -0.04
C GLU A 20 14.38 -63.31 0.09
N GLU A 21 14.42 -62.52 1.18
CA GLU A 21 14.76 -62.84 2.59
C GLU A 21 16.24 -63.22 2.81
N GLU A 22 16.96 -62.39 3.59
CA GLU A 22 17.75 -62.88 4.74
C GLU A 22 18.20 -61.70 5.64
N GLU A 23 17.93 -61.88 6.93
CA GLU A 23 18.34 -61.08 8.07
C GLU A 23 19.80 -61.35 8.49
N GLU A 24 20.28 -60.51 9.42
CA GLU A 24 21.26 -60.71 10.50
C GLU A 24 22.46 -59.76 10.45
N SER A 25 23.04 -59.26 11.55
CA SER A 25 22.70 -59.03 12.96
C SER A 25 23.99 -58.47 13.61
N GLY A 26 23.87 -57.74 14.73
CA GLY A 26 24.99 -57.32 15.61
C GLY A 26 25.08 -55.80 15.82
N GLU A 27 24.44 -55.19 16.83
CA GLU A 27 24.86 -55.08 18.25
C GLU A 27 26.31 -54.56 18.42
N GLN A 28 26.65 -53.51 19.16
CA GLN A 28 26.39 -53.16 20.57
C GLN A 28 27.26 -51.89 20.86
N GLN A 29 26.84 -50.79 21.51
CA GLN A 29 26.89 -50.51 22.96
C GLN A 29 26.67 -48.97 23.14
N HIS A 30 25.62 -48.53 23.85
CA HIS A 30 25.61 -48.16 25.28
C HIS A 30 26.33 -46.83 25.63
N LEU A 31 25.56 -45.77 25.96
CA LEU A 31 25.49 -45.15 27.30
C LEU A 31 24.83 -43.75 27.30
N ASN A 32 23.68 -43.70 27.99
CA ASN A 32 23.28 -42.75 29.03
C ASN A 32 22.97 -41.25 28.77
N GLN A 33 21.74 -40.90 29.22
CA GLN A 33 21.40 -39.80 30.15
C GLN A 33 21.46 -38.37 29.57
N GLU A 34 20.48 -37.47 29.68
CA GLU A 34 19.40 -37.29 30.67
C GLU A 34 18.18 -36.61 30.02
N LEU A 35 16.99 -36.98 30.50
CA LEU A 35 15.77 -36.18 30.44
C LEU A 35 15.92 -34.98 31.39
N SER A 36 15.70 -33.76 30.90
CA SER A 36 15.29 -32.64 31.76
C SER A 36 13.91 -32.15 31.31
N SER A 37 12.91 -32.41 32.15
CA SER A 37 11.60 -31.79 32.09
C SER A 37 11.65 -30.49 32.88
N GLU A 38 11.45 -29.37 32.23
CA GLU A 38 11.21 -28.09 32.93
C GLU A 38 9.78 -27.66 32.60
N SER A 39 8.95 -27.78 33.63
CA SER A 39 7.53 -27.52 33.63
C SER A 39 7.34 -26.09 34.11
N GLU A 40 7.34 -25.13 33.21
CA GLU A 40 7.00 -23.75 33.55
C GLU A 40 5.49 -23.54 33.28
N SER A 41 4.71 -23.97 34.27
CA SER A 41 3.31 -23.59 34.44
C SER A 41 3.27 -22.28 35.19
N ASP A 42 3.27 -21.15 34.47
CA ASP A 42 2.84 -19.86 35.01
C ASP A 42 1.58 -19.40 34.27
N SER A 43 0.47 -19.81 34.86
CA SER A 43 -0.83 -19.19 34.72
C SER A 43 -0.80 -17.79 35.32
N ASP A 44 -0.75 -16.77 34.47
CA ASP A 44 -1.16 -15.41 34.83
C ASP A 44 -2.25 -14.98 33.84
N VAL A 45 -3.43 -15.58 34.01
CA VAL A 45 -4.68 -15.08 33.43
C VAL A 45 -5.06 -13.83 34.21
N SER A 46 -4.54 -12.70 33.78
CA SER A 46 -4.99 -11.42 34.32
C SER A 46 -6.45 -11.22 33.91
N GLU A 47 -7.37 -11.40 34.86
CA GLU A 47 -8.77 -10.97 34.79
C GLU A 47 -8.83 -9.44 34.63
N PHE A 48 -8.63 -8.97 33.39
CA PHE A 48 -8.99 -7.63 32.94
C PHE A 48 -9.75 -7.69 31.59
N GLU A 49 -10.39 -8.82 31.28
CA GLU A 49 -11.11 -9.07 30.02
C GLU A 49 -12.58 -8.59 30.00
N ASP A 50 -12.87 -7.37 30.49
CA ASP A 50 -14.21 -6.79 30.30
C ASP A 50 -14.21 -5.52 29.41
N GLU A 51 -13.04 -4.95 29.12
CA GLU A 51 -12.90 -3.84 28.16
C GLU A 51 -12.44 -4.29 26.75
N SER A 52 -12.08 -5.57 26.57
CA SER A 52 -11.45 -6.10 25.34
C SER A 52 -12.40 -6.71 24.30
N LEU A 53 -13.67 -7.00 24.63
CA LEU A 53 -14.61 -7.63 23.69
C LEU A 53 -15.32 -6.63 22.75
N ALA A 54 -15.34 -5.34 23.12
CA ALA A 54 -16.05 -4.29 22.39
C ALA A 54 -15.26 -3.75 21.19
N VAL A 55 -13.92 -3.80 21.26
CA VAL A 55 -13.01 -3.28 20.24
C VAL A 55 -12.27 -4.42 19.57
N ILE A 56 -12.36 -4.53 18.25
CA ILE A 56 -11.63 -5.54 17.47
C ILE A 56 -10.65 -4.87 16.51
N ARG A 57 -9.49 -5.50 16.29
CA ARG A 57 -8.51 -5.09 15.29
C ARG A 57 -8.65 -5.96 14.04
N SER A 58 -8.78 -5.32 12.89
CA SER A 58 -8.86 -5.97 11.58
C SER A 58 -7.49 -6.35 11.01
N PRO A 59 -7.44 -7.20 9.96
CA PRO A 59 -6.21 -7.50 9.23
C PRO A 59 -5.53 -6.26 8.62
N SER A 60 -6.32 -5.25 8.23
CA SER A 60 -5.79 -3.98 7.71
C SER A 60 -5.11 -3.11 8.80
N LYS A 61 -5.21 -3.54 10.08
CA LYS A 61 -4.75 -2.89 11.33
C LYS A 61 -5.67 -1.79 11.87
N LEU A 62 -6.82 -1.58 11.24
CA LEU A 62 -7.86 -0.68 11.74
C LEU A 62 -8.57 -1.27 12.96
N THR A 63 -8.93 -0.43 13.92
CA THR A 63 -9.70 -0.83 15.11
C THR A 63 -11.17 -0.45 14.96
N TYR A 64 -12.08 -1.31 15.42
CA TYR A 64 -13.52 -1.16 15.26
C TYR A 64 -14.29 -1.39 16.56
N LEU A 65 -15.27 -0.54 16.87
CA LEU A 65 -16.30 -0.76 17.89
C LEU A 65 -17.44 -1.60 17.31
N ILE A 66 -17.75 -2.73 17.94
CA ILE A 66 -18.80 -3.67 17.49
C ILE A 66 -19.88 -3.96 18.55
N ASP A 67 -19.67 -3.52 19.79
CA ASP A 67 -20.56 -3.71 20.96
C ASP A 67 -22.05 -3.42 20.72
N HIS A 68 -22.33 -2.39 19.92
CA HIS A 68 -23.66 -1.90 19.61
C HIS A 68 -24.38 -2.70 18.51
N LEU A 69 -23.68 -3.63 17.85
CA LEU A 69 -24.25 -4.48 16.80
C LEU A 69 -24.98 -5.69 17.42
N PRO A 70 -25.96 -6.29 16.71
CA PRO A 70 -26.54 -7.56 17.11
C PRO A 70 -25.47 -8.64 17.27
N LYS A 71 -25.66 -9.56 18.22
CA LYS A 71 -24.66 -10.58 18.56
C LYS A 71 -24.21 -11.41 17.33
N SER A 72 -25.14 -11.78 16.46
CA SER A 72 -24.83 -12.48 15.20
C SER A 72 -23.88 -11.70 14.29
N THR A 73 -24.09 -10.38 14.14
CA THR A 73 -23.21 -9.52 13.35
C THR A 73 -21.86 -9.32 14.04
N GLN A 74 -21.84 -9.20 15.37
CA GLN A 74 -20.57 -9.14 16.09
C GLN A 74 -19.73 -10.40 15.87
N ASP A 75 -20.36 -11.56 15.96
CA ASP A 75 -19.68 -12.84 15.79
C ASP A 75 -19.20 -13.00 14.34
N ALA A 76 -20.00 -12.63 13.34
CA ALA A 76 -19.56 -12.58 11.94
C ALA A 76 -18.35 -11.65 11.70
N VAL A 77 -18.31 -10.48 12.34
CA VAL A 77 -17.15 -9.56 12.26
C VAL A 77 -15.93 -10.14 12.96
N ARG A 78 -16.12 -10.78 14.13
CA ARG A 78 -15.03 -11.46 14.84
C ARG A 78 -14.44 -12.58 13.99
N ASP A 79 -15.28 -13.43 13.43
CA ASP A 79 -14.86 -14.55 12.59
C ASP A 79 -14.09 -14.05 11.35
N ALA A 80 -14.64 -13.06 10.65
CA ALA A 80 -14.03 -12.48 9.46
C ALA A 80 -12.66 -11.81 9.70
N PHE A 81 -12.38 -11.35 10.92
CA PHE A 81 -11.10 -10.70 11.27
C PHE A 81 -10.11 -11.63 11.98
N MET A 82 -10.59 -12.63 12.73
CA MET A 82 -9.75 -13.62 13.42
C MET A 82 -9.15 -14.64 12.46
N GLU A 83 -9.98 -15.18 11.55
CA GLU A 83 -9.53 -16.08 10.49
C GLU A 83 -9.91 -15.46 9.15
N PRO A 84 -9.22 -14.39 8.72
CA PRO A 84 -9.60 -13.69 7.52
C PRO A 84 -9.53 -14.64 6.33
N PRO A 85 -10.53 -14.58 5.43
CA PRO A 85 -10.57 -15.46 4.28
C PRO A 85 -9.29 -15.25 3.46
N ARG A 86 -8.73 -16.35 2.94
CA ARG A 86 -7.52 -16.31 2.09
C ARG A 86 -7.88 -15.78 0.72
N ILE A 87 -8.21 -14.49 0.67
CA ILE A 87 -8.65 -13.77 -0.51
C ILE A 87 -7.45 -13.10 -1.16
N ALA A 88 -7.32 -13.31 -2.47
CA ALA A 88 -6.58 -12.42 -3.36
C ALA A 88 -7.56 -11.60 -4.19
N LEU A 89 -7.43 -10.26 -4.20
CA LEU A 89 -8.18 -9.45 -5.15
C LEU A 89 -7.55 -9.63 -6.53
N GLN A 90 -8.38 -9.97 -7.50
CA GLN A 90 -7.93 -10.24 -8.85
C GLN A 90 -8.19 -9.04 -9.74
N LYS A 91 -9.46 -8.73 -9.93
CA LYS A 91 -9.92 -7.77 -10.93
C LYS A 91 -10.95 -6.85 -10.29
N CYS A 92 -10.88 -5.57 -10.60
CA CYS A 92 -11.93 -4.61 -10.31
C CYS A 92 -12.31 -3.88 -11.59
N ARG A 93 -13.57 -3.50 -11.67
CA ARG A 93 -14.06 -2.69 -12.78
C ARG A 93 -15.29 -1.91 -12.35
N ARG A 94 -15.55 -0.87 -13.11
CA ARG A 94 -16.81 -0.15 -13.04
C ARG A 94 -17.71 -0.55 -14.21
N ILE A 95 -18.97 -0.83 -13.91
CA ILE A 95 -20.02 -1.12 -14.88
C ILE A 95 -21.16 -0.16 -14.56
N ASP A 96 -21.33 0.88 -15.36
CA ASP A 96 -22.32 1.95 -15.14
C ASP A 96 -22.23 2.51 -13.70
N ASN A 97 -23.26 2.23 -12.90
CA ASN A 97 -23.43 2.67 -11.51
C ASN A 97 -23.05 1.58 -10.50
N THR A 98 -22.20 0.62 -10.90
CA THR A 98 -21.78 -0.50 -10.05
C THR A 98 -20.28 -0.70 -10.10
N TYR A 99 -19.64 -0.71 -8.94
CA TYR A 99 -18.28 -1.21 -8.78
C TYR A 99 -18.34 -2.72 -8.56
N ALA A 100 -17.55 -3.47 -9.33
CA ALA A 100 -17.46 -4.92 -9.23
C ALA A 100 -16.03 -5.34 -8.89
N PHE A 101 -15.89 -6.16 -7.86
CA PHE A 101 -14.62 -6.72 -7.41
C PHE A 101 -14.69 -8.24 -7.55
N GLN A 102 -13.72 -8.81 -8.25
CA GLN A 102 -13.52 -10.24 -8.38
C GLN A 102 -12.39 -10.66 -7.45
N MET A 103 -12.66 -11.65 -6.64
CA MET A 103 -11.73 -12.22 -5.67
C MET A 103 -11.49 -13.68 -5.99
N THR A 104 -10.25 -14.11 -5.79
CA THR A 104 -9.84 -15.49 -5.94
C THR A 104 -9.73 -16.14 -4.57
N GLU A 105 -10.47 -17.24 -4.42
CA GLU A 105 -10.43 -18.20 -3.32
C GLU A 105 -10.42 -19.61 -3.95
N VAL A 106 -10.81 -20.64 -3.20
CA VAL A 106 -11.16 -21.97 -3.76
C VAL A 106 -12.20 -21.85 -4.88
N VAL A 107 -13.16 -20.94 -4.71
CA VAL A 107 -14.16 -20.59 -5.73
C VAL A 107 -14.10 -19.09 -5.93
N THR A 108 -13.91 -18.64 -7.17
CA THR A 108 -13.97 -17.22 -7.50
C THR A 108 -15.29 -16.60 -7.03
N ARG A 109 -15.20 -15.54 -6.23
CA ARG A 109 -16.36 -14.75 -5.80
C ARG A 109 -16.33 -13.37 -6.43
N SER A 110 -17.51 -12.75 -6.47
CA SER A 110 -17.66 -11.37 -6.91
C SER A 110 -18.49 -10.59 -5.91
N ILE A 111 -18.01 -9.38 -5.59
CA ILE A 111 -18.74 -8.38 -4.82
C ILE A 111 -19.15 -7.26 -5.75
N ARG A 112 -20.37 -6.76 -5.57
CA ARG A 112 -20.90 -5.61 -6.29
C ARG A 112 -21.35 -4.55 -5.29
N ILE A 113 -20.90 -3.32 -5.51
CA ILE A 113 -21.27 -2.12 -4.78
C ILE A 113 -21.99 -1.22 -5.77
N ARG A 114 -23.32 -1.19 -5.69
CA ARG A 114 -24.17 -0.38 -6.57
C ARG A 114 -24.48 0.96 -5.92
N ALA A 115 -24.54 2.02 -6.73
CA ALA A 115 -24.95 3.34 -6.31
C ALA A 115 -26.29 3.31 -5.55
N PRO A 116 -26.47 4.21 -4.56
CA PRO A 116 -27.72 4.29 -3.80
C PRO A 116 -28.90 4.67 -4.71
N GLU A 117 -29.92 3.82 -4.77
CA GLU A 117 -31.22 4.16 -5.38
C GLU A 117 -32.14 4.84 -4.36
N ASP A 118 -32.19 4.33 -3.12
CA ASP A 118 -33.03 4.81 -2.00
C ASP A 118 -32.21 5.17 -0.75
N GLY A 119 -31.03 5.78 -0.93
CA GLY A 119 -30.26 6.43 0.13
C GLY A 119 -28.92 5.77 0.50
N ALA A 120 -28.83 4.44 0.55
CA ALA A 120 -27.58 3.72 0.83
C ALA A 120 -27.18 2.79 -0.32
N SER A 121 -25.89 2.63 -0.54
CA SER A 121 -25.33 1.69 -1.53
C SER A 121 -25.88 0.29 -1.33
N GLN A 122 -26.23 -0.37 -2.43
CA GLN A 122 -26.62 -1.77 -2.39
C GLN A 122 -25.39 -2.66 -2.54
N LEU A 123 -25.06 -3.38 -1.47
CA LEU A 123 -23.95 -4.32 -1.41
C LEU A 123 -24.47 -5.73 -1.73
N SER A 124 -23.74 -6.49 -2.54
CA SER A 124 -24.08 -7.90 -2.81
C SER A 124 -22.83 -8.73 -3.04
N CYS A 125 -22.86 -9.99 -2.61
CA CYS A 125 -21.79 -10.96 -2.80
C CYS A 125 -22.32 -12.25 -3.43
N SER A 126 -21.53 -12.87 -4.31
CA SER A 126 -21.87 -14.14 -4.94
C SER A 126 -21.61 -15.38 -4.06
N CYS A 127 -21.33 -15.21 -2.76
CA CYS A 127 -21.14 -16.32 -1.82
C CYS A 127 -22.46 -17.04 -1.48
N GLY A 128 -23.60 -16.36 -1.61
CA GLY A 128 -24.93 -16.93 -1.36
C GLY A 128 -25.29 -17.07 0.12
N GLN A 129 -24.52 -16.47 1.02
CA GLN A 129 -24.85 -16.39 2.46
C GLN A 129 -26.11 -15.55 2.67
N ARG A 130 -27.01 -16.04 3.54
CA ARG A 130 -28.29 -15.38 3.85
C ARG A 130 -28.20 -14.38 5.00
N GLU A 131 -27.17 -14.49 5.83
CA GLU A 131 -26.89 -13.55 6.90
C GLU A 131 -25.98 -12.45 6.33
N GLU A 132 -26.51 -11.23 6.27
CA GLU A 132 -25.78 -10.04 5.85
C GLU A 132 -25.27 -9.30 7.09
N PRO A 133 -24.01 -8.82 7.08
CA PRO A 133 -23.01 -8.88 6.00
C PRO A 133 -22.18 -10.18 6.04
N CYS A 134 -21.81 -10.69 4.86
CA CYS A 134 -20.92 -11.86 4.75
C CYS A 134 -19.45 -11.48 5.02
N GLU A 135 -18.60 -12.48 5.33
CA GLU A 135 -17.16 -12.28 5.58
C GLU A 135 -16.44 -11.58 4.43
N HIS A 136 -16.77 -11.90 3.17
CA HIS A 136 -16.18 -11.28 1.99
C HIS A 136 -16.44 -9.76 1.92
N LEU A 137 -17.65 -9.34 2.31
CA LEU A 137 -18.02 -7.92 2.33
C LEU A 137 -17.28 -7.19 3.44
N ILE A 138 -17.25 -7.77 4.64
CA ILE A 138 -16.53 -7.21 5.80
C ILE A 138 -15.05 -7.04 5.46
N TRP A 139 -14.42 -8.08 4.89
CA TRP A 139 -13.02 -8.05 4.50
C TRP A 139 -12.73 -7.00 3.41
N LEU A 140 -13.53 -6.96 2.34
CA LEU A 140 -13.31 -6.00 1.25
C LEU A 140 -13.47 -4.57 1.76
N LEU A 141 -14.52 -4.29 2.53
CA LEU A 141 -14.80 -2.93 3.01
C LEU A 141 -13.72 -2.46 4.00
N ASP A 142 -13.15 -3.36 4.81
CA ASP A 142 -11.96 -3.06 5.60
C ASP A 142 -10.77 -2.63 4.74
N GLN A 143 -10.51 -3.32 3.62
CA GLN A 143 -9.45 -2.91 2.68
C GLN A 143 -9.75 -1.56 2.02
N VAL A 144 -11.01 -1.28 1.66
CA VAL A 144 -11.40 0.00 1.04
C VAL A 144 -11.26 1.14 2.04
N VAL A 145 -11.77 0.99 3.26
CA VAL A 145 -11.73 2.02 4.32
C VAL A 145 -10.30 2.45 4.60
N LYS A 146 -9.37 1.51 4.68
CA LYS A 146 -7.95 1.80 4.88
C LYS A 146 -7.37 2.74 3.83
N GLN A 147 -7.92 2.73 2.61
CA GLN A 147 -7.47 3.61 1.53
C GLN A 147 -8.23 4.94 1.48
N THR A 148 -9.53 4.93 1.78
CA THR A 148 -10.42 6.08 1.53
C THR A 148 -10.59 7.02 2.72
N VAL A 149 -10.38 6.57 3.95
CA VAL A 149 -10.57 7.39 5.15
C VAL A 149 -9.24 8.03 5.59
N TYR A 150 -9.07 9.32 5.29
CA TYR A 150 -7.85 10.08 5.63
C TYR A 150 -7.83 10.69 7.04
N ASP A 151 -9.01 10.94 7.61
CA ASP A 151 -9.17 11.81 8.79
C ASP A 151 -9.44 11.03 10.09
N GLN A 152 -9.00 9.78 10.13
CA GLN A 152 -9.19 8.95 11.31
C GLN A 152 -8.27 9.39 12.45
N ASP A 153 -8.88 9.80 13.57
CA ASP A 153 -8.20 9.78 14.86
C ASP A 153 -8.09 8.33 15.30
N THR A 154 -6.92 7.73 15.15
CA THR A 154 -6.71 6.31 15.43
C THR A 154 -6.65 5.96 16.91
N ALA A 155 -6.66 6.98 17.80
CA ALA A 155 -6.98 6.73 19.19
C ALA A 155 -8.45 6.33 19.36
N GLN A 156 -9.31 6.63 18.38
CA GLN A 156 -10.71 6.27 18.36
C GLN A 156 -10.96 5.12 17.39
N PRO A 157 -11.49 3.99 17.86
CA PRO A 157 -11.89 2.91 16.98
C PRO A 157 -13.10 3.32 16.13
N LEU A 158 -13.13 2.84 14.89
CA LEU A 158 -14.20 3.11 13.92
C LEU A 158 -15.51 2.45 14.35
N LYS A 159 -16.65 3.09 14.10
CA LYS A 159 -17.94 2.52 14.47
C LYS A 159 -18.49 1.63 13.35
N MET A 160 -18.37 0.32 13.51
CA MET A 160 -18.89 -0.66 12.53
C MET A 160 -20.42 -0.54 12.41
N THR A 161 -20.97 -0.61 11.20
CA THR A 161 -22.43 -0.60 10.98
C THR A 161 -22.97 -2.03 10.78
N ASN A 162 -24.29 -2.20 10.80
CA ASN A 162 -24.93 -3.47 10.42
C ASN A 162 -24.61 -3.91 8.99
N GLY A 163 -24.12 -3.01 8.12
CA GLY A 163 -23.72 -3.33 6.75
C GLY A 163 -22.29 -3.89 6.61
N GLY A 164 -21.54 -4.00 7.71
CA GLY A 164 -20.18 -4.57 7.69
C GLY A 164 -19.09 -3.57 7.24
N TYR A 165 -19.40 -2.28 7.33
CA TYR A 165 -18.45 -1.18 7.09
C TYR A 165 -18.61 -0.09 8.15
N PRO A 166 -17.56 0.73 8.40
CA PRO A 166 -17.61 1.76 9.43
C PRO A 166 -18.43 2.98 9.01
N LYS A 167 -19.10 3.60 9.98
CA LYS A 167 -19.95 4.79 9.76
C LYS A 167 -19.16 5.97 9.19
N GLU A 168 -17.90 6.09 9.57
CA GLU A 168 -16.97 7.15 9.15
C GLU A 168 -16.67 7.10 7.64
N MET A 169 -16.80 5.93 7.01
CA MET A 169 -16.70 5.78 5.56
C MET A 169 -17.82 6.53 4.81
N GLY A 170 -18.97 6.73 5.46
CA GLY A 170 -20.18 7.20 4.81
C GLY A 170 -20.77 6.13 3.89
N ASP A 171 -21.17 6.54 2.68
CA ASP A 171 -21.70 5.63 1.68
C ASP A 171 -20.56 4.95 0.90
N PRO A 172 -20.50 3.60 0.84
CA PRO A 172 -19.40 2.88 0.20
C PRO A 172 -19.19 3.25 -1.28
N PHE A 173 -20.27 3.39 -2.05
CA PHE A 173 -20.18 3.77 -3.47
C PHE A 173 -19.58 5.17 -3.62
N GLN A 174 -20.08 6.15 -2.87
CA GLN A 174 -19.57 7.53 -2.92
C GLN A 174 -18.13 7.64 -2.39
N SER A 175 -17.76 6.81 -1.40
CA SER A 175 -16.39 6.72 -0.90
C SER A 175 -15.44 6.27 -2.02
N ILE A 176 -15.80 5.22 -2.76
CA ILE A 176 -15.02 4.77 -3.93
C ILE A 176 -15.05 5.82 -5.04
N ALA A 177 -16.21 6.43 -5.33
CA ALA A 177 -16.34 7.40 -6.42
C ALA A 177 -15.55 8.70 -6.18
N SER A 178 -15.43 9.11 -4.92
CA SER A 178 -14.59 10.26 -4.53
C SER A 178 -13.11 9.93 -4.50
N HIS A 179 -12.76 8.68 -4.16
CA HIS A 179 -11.37 8.20 -4.14
C HIS A 179 -10.84 7.80 -5.52
N HIS A 180 -11.75 7.45 -6.44
CA HIS A 180 -11.53 6.83 -7.75
C HIS A 180 -11.11 5.36 -7.66
N LEU A 181 -11.69 4.53 -8.54
CA LEU A 181 -11.46 3.08 -8.53
C LEU A 181 -9.98 2.74 -8.77
N ASP A 182 -9.28 3.50 -9.59
CA ASP A 182 -7.91 3.22 -9.96
C ASP A 182 -6.89 3.47 -8.85
N LEU A 183 -7.01 4.59 -8.15
CA LEU A 183 -6.21 4.84 -6.93
C LEU A 183 -6.50 3.81 -5.83
N LEU A 184 -7.77 3.41 -5.71
CA LEU A 184 -8.17 2.36 -4.77
C LEU A 184 -7.54 1.02 -5.15
N ALA A 185 -7.61 0.66 -6.43
CA ALA A 185 -7.11 -0.59 -6.99
C ALA A 185 -5.60 -0.75 -6.75
N ASP A 186 -4.82 0.31 -6.98
CA ASP A 186 -3.40 0.37 -6.62
C ASP A 186 -3.19 0.05 -5.13
N GLY A 187 -3.96 0.71 -4.25
CA GLY A 187 -3.83 0.56 -2.79
C GLY A 187 -4.22 -0.81 -2.24
N ILE A 188 -5.04 -1.58 -2.96
CA ILE A 188 -5.50 -2.92 -2.56
C ILE A 188 -4.95 -4.04 -3.47
N HIS A 189 -3.95 -3.73 -4.31
CA HIS A 189 -3.26 -4.64 -5.22
C HIS A 189 -4.18 -5.37 -6.22
N CYS A 190 -5.21 -4.67 -6.71
CA CYS A 190 -6.22 -5.22 -7.61
C CYS A 190 -6.03 -4.70 -9.03
N GLN A 191 -6.15 -5.56 -10.04
CA GLN A 191 -6.04 -5.14 -11.44
C GLN A 191 -7.33 -4.46 -11.90
N ILE A 192 -7.23 -3.31 -12.59
CA ILE A 192 -8.39 -2.67 -13.20
C ILE A 192 -8.64 -3.24 -14.59
N ILE A 193 -9.91 -3.54 -14.91
CA ILE A 193 -10.32 -3.92 -16.26
C ILE A 193 -11.18 -2.82 -16.85
N ASP A 194 -10.75 -2.33 -18.01
CA ASP A 194 -11.57 -1.50 -18.87
C ASP A 194 -12.60 -2.37 -19.62
N PRO A 195 -13.92 -2.19 -19.39
CA PRO A 195 -14.94 -2.94 -20.12
C PRO A 195 -14.91 -2.70 -21.64
N ASP A 196 -14.38 -1.56 -22.09
CA ASP A 196 -14.33 -1.16 -23.51
C ASP A 196 -13.04 -1.60 -24.21
N SER A 197 -12.07 -2.12 -23.46
CA SER A 197 -10.84 -2.67 -24.04
C SER A 197 -11.13 -4.01 -24.73
N GLU A 198 -11.02 -4.04 -26.06
CA GLU A 198 -11.08 -5.28 -26.85
C GLU A 198 -9.92 -6.25 -26.52
N TYR A 199 -8.92 -5.80 -25.74
CA TYR A 199 -7.73 -6.57 -25.38
C TYR A 199 -7.46 -6.53 -23.88
N ASP A 200 -7.78 -7.62 -23.18
CA ASP A 200 -7.44 -7.92 -21.77
C ASP A 200 -5.91 -7.99 -21.47
N ASN A 201 -5.06 -7.44 -22.36
CA ASN A 201 -3.59 -7.53 -22.35
C ASN A 201 -2.89 -6.19 -22.12
N GLU A 202 -3.61 -5.13 -21.72
CA GLU A 202 -2.94 -3.90 -21.31
C GLU A 202 -2.09 -4.16 -20.07
N LEU A 203 -0.86 -3.63 -20.11
CA LEU A 203 0.10 -3.85 -19.04
C LEU A 203 -0.29 -2.97 -17.85
N ASP A 204 -0.60 -3.61 -16.73
CA ASP A 204 -0.76 -2.92 -15.46
C ASP A 204 0.61 -2.36 -15.01
N LEU A 205 0.75 -1.03 -15.14
CA LEU A 205 1.96 -0.30 -14.78
C LEU A 205 2.24 -0.33 -13.28
N TYR A 206 1.19 -0.32 -12.46
CA TYR A 206 1.32 -0.36 -11.01
C TYR A 206 1.82 -1.75 -10.58
N ARG A 207 1.15 -2.82 -11.03
CA ARG A 207 1.57 -4.20 -10.79
C ARG A 207 2.99 -4.47 -11.30
N THR A 208 3.37 -3.86 -12.42
CA THR A 208 4.74 -3.92 -12.95
C THR A 208 5.75 -3.31 -12.00
N GLN A 209 5.44 -2.14 -11.44
CA GLN A 209 6.28 -1.48 -10.43
C GLN A 209 6.37 -2.31 -9.15
N GLU A 210 5.28 -2.91 -8.68
CA GLU A 210 5.28 -3.75 -7.49
C GLU A 210 6.09 -5.05 -7.70
N ALA A 211 5.94 -5.68 -8.86
CA ALA A 211 6.76 -6.82 -9.23
C ALA A 211 8.25 -6.46 -9.30
N ARG A 212 8.59 -5.25 -9.77
CA ARG A 212 9.96 -4.72 -9.73
C ARG A 212 10.47 -4.60 -8.29
N GLU A 213 9.66 -4.06 -7.39
CA GLU A 213 10.01 -3.87 -5.99
C GLU A 213 10.22 -5.19 -5.26
N LEU A 214 9.34 -6.19 -5.49
CA LEU A 214 9.51 -7.54 -4.95
C LEU A 214 10.81 -8.17 -5.43
N LEU A 215 11.04 -8.18 -6.74
CA LEU A 215 12.21 -8.81 -7.32
C LEU A 215 13.50 -8.10 -6.90
N ALA A 216 13.52 -6.76 -6.91
CA ALA A 216 14.68 -5.98 -6.47
C ALA A 216 15.05 -6.27 -5.00
N SER A 217 14.05 -6.50 -4.14
CA SER A 217 14.24 -6.84 -2.73
C SER A 217 14.95 -8.17 -2.53
N VAL A 218 14.67 -9.17 -3.38
CA VAL A 218 15.36 -10.47 -3.36
C VAL A 218 16.87 -10.31 -3.54
N TYR A 219 17.28 -9.34 -4.36
CA TYR A 219 18.69 -9.05 -4.64
C TYR A 219 19.28 -7.95 -3.74
N GLY A 220 18.47 -7.33 -2.88
CA GLY A 220 18.91 -6.23 -2.01
C GLY A 220 19.36 -4.98 -2.77
N VAL A 221 18.81 -4.75 -3.96
CA VAL A 221 19.16 -3.59 -4.80
C VAL A 221 18.01 -2.58 -4.86
N PRO A 222 18.28 -1.27 -5.09
CA PRO A 222 17.22 -0.29 -5.31
C PRO A 222 16.35 -0.70 -6.50
N PRO A 223 15.00 -0.54 -6.42
CA PRO A 223 14.11 -0.88 -7.52
C PRO A 223 14.52 -0.21 -8.84
N ASP A 224 14.93 1.06 -8.80
CA ASP A 224 15.26 1.86 -9.99
C ASP A 224 16.50 1.35 -10.75
N GLU A 225 17.39 0.62 -10.07
CA GLU A 225 18.59 0.00 -10.65
C GLU A 225 18.35 -1.45 -11.08
N TYR A 226 17.29 -2.09 -10.57
CA TYR A 226 16.99 -3.48 -10.85
C TYR A 226 16.51 -3.67 -12.29
N ARG A 227 17.24 -4.51 -13.06
CA ARG A 227 16.90 -5.01 -14.40
C ARG A 227 16.25 -3.95 -15.32
N PRO A 228 16.93 -2.84 -15.63
CA PRO A 228 16.36 -1.80 -16.50
C PRO A 228 15.98 -2.33 -17.90
N ASP A 229 16.62 -3.42 -18.35
CA ASP A 229 16.28 -4.13 -19.58
C ASP A 229 14.87 -4.77 -19.58
N ILE A 230 14.30 -5.04 -18.40
CA ILE A 230 12.92 -5.53 -18.23
C ILE A 230 11.98 -4.35 -18.01
N PHE A 231 12.34 -3.44 -17.10
CA PHE A 231 11.39 -2.48 -16.53
C PHE A 231 11.38 -1.11 -17.20
N ALA A 232 12.36 -0.77 -18.05
CA ALA A 232 12.30 0.47 -18.82
C ALA A 232 11.20 0.43 -19.90
N HIS A 233 10.96 -0.76 -20.47
CA HIS A 233 9.94 -0.98 -21.51
C HIS A 233 9.24 -2.33 -21.27
N PRO A 234 8.42 -2.42 -20.21
CA PRO A 234 7.77 -3.67 -19.84
C PRO A 234 6.80 -4.13 -20.93
N SER A 235 6.66 -5.45 -21.10
CA SER A 235 5.74 -6.04 -22.07
C SER A 235 5.08 -7.31 -21.56
N VAL A 236 3.75 -7.38 -21.73
CA VAL A 236 2.94 -8.60 -21.54
C VAL A 236 3.26 -9.57 -22.68
N GLY A 237 4.42 -10.23 -22.63
CA GLY A 237 4.77 -11.15 -23.72
C GLY A 237 3.96 -12.44 -23.61
N ARG A 238 3.52 -12.98 -24.74
CA ARG A 238 2.63 -14.15 -24.91
C ARG A 238 2.93 -15.45 -24.13
N LYS A 239 4.11 -15.60 -23.53
CA LYS A 239 4.50 -16.81 -22.78
C LYS A 239 5.12 -16.40 -21.46
N VAL A 240 4.59 -16.92 -20.35
CA VAL A 240 5.13 -16.69 -19.00
C VAL A 240 6.58 -17.15 -18.91
N PHE A 241 6.88 -18.36 -19.37
CA PHE A 241 8.23 -18.93 -19.34
C PHE A 241 9.20 -18.26 -20.34
N LYS A 242 10.30 -17.69 -19.82
CA LYS A 242 11.42 -17.19 -20.61
C LYS A 242 12.68 -18.06 -20.41
N ARG A 243 13.09 -18.71 -21.50
CA ARG A 243 14.31 -19.52 -21.52
C ARG A 243 15.52 -18.67 -21.15
N ARG A 244 16.33 -19.17 -20.21
CA ARG A 244 17.59 -18.56 -19.74
C ARG A 244 17.44 -17.21 -19.01
N ASP A 245 16.21 -16.84 -18.60
CA ASP A 245 15.97 -15.61 -17.85
C ASP A 245 14.92 -15.90 -16.76
N LEU A 246 15.40 -16.29 -15.57
CA LEU A 246 14.54 -16.64 -14.45
C LEU A 246 13.80 -15.41 -13.94
N ASP A 247 14.47 -14.27 -13.72
CA ASP A 247 13.82 -13.05 -13.24
C ASP A 247 12.69 -12.62 -14.17
N ARG A 248 12.90 -12.65 -15.50
CA ARG A 248 11.84 -12.30 -16.44
C ARG A 248 10.70 -13.32 -16.45
N THR A 249 10.99 -14.58 -16.14
CA THR A 249 9.95 -15.62 -15.95
C THR A 249 9.14 -15.33 -14.69
N VAL A 250 9.79 -15.09 -13.55
CA VAL A 250 9.12 -14.77 -12.27
C VAL A 250 8.35 -13.46 -12.39
N PHE A 251 8.93 -12.43 -13.00
CA PHE A 251 8.25 -11.17 -13.32
C PHE A 251 6.93 -11.41 -14.06
N ARG A 252 6.93 -12.26 -15.09
CA ARG A 252 5.70 -12.58 -15.83
C ARG A 252 4.71 -13.37 -15.00
N MET A 253 5.17 -14.27 -14.12
CA MET A 253 4.30 -14.99 -13.19
C MET A 253 3.63 -14.02 -12.20
N LEU A 254 4.35 -13.01 -11.70
CA LEU A 254 3.80 -11.98 -10.80
C LEU A 254 2.73 -11.10 -11.47
N LEU A 255 2.82 -10.91 -12.79
CA LEU A 255 1.79 -10.21 -13.57
C LEU A 255 0.57 -11.10 -13.88
N ASP A 256 0.80 -12.38 -14.19
CA ASP A 256 -0.23 -13.30 -14.70
C ASP A 256 -1.04 -13.96 -13.56
N ASP A 257 -0.39 -14.33 -12.45
CA ASP A 257 -1.00 -15.04 -11.33
C ASP A 257 -1.06 -14.17 -10.07
N HIS A 258 -2.30 -13.88 -9.65
CA HIS A 258 -2.57 -13.01 -8.50
C HIS A 258 -2.26 -13.68 -7.16
N HIS A 259 -2.53 -14.99 -7.03
CA HIS A 259 -2.15 -15.70 -5.82
C HIS A 259 -0.64 -15.78 -5.68
N PHE A 260 0.07 -16.00 -6.78
CA PHE A 260 1.52 -16.03 -6.79
C PHE A 260 2.10 -14.69 -6.33
N PHE A 261 1.55 -13.58 -6.84
CA PHE A 261 1.93 -12.24 -6.36
C PHE A 261 1.66 -12.04 -4.88
N HIS A 262 0.45 -12.31 -4.40
CA HIS A 262 0.10 -12.12 -2.99
C HIS A 262 0.91 -13.03 -2.05
N TYR A 263 1.24 -14.24 -2.49
CA TYR A 263 2.14 -15.13 -1.78
C TYR A 263 3.56 -14.56 -1.70
N PHE A 264 4.12 -14.07 -2.81
CA PHE A 264 5.43 -13.41 -2.77
C PHE A 264 5.42 -12.14 -1.91
N HIS A 265 4.35 -11.37 -1.99
CA HIS A 265 4.16 -10.17 -1.18
C HIS A 265 4.10 -10.47 0.31
N SER A 266 3.40 -11.54 0.73
CA SER A 266 3.32 -11.93 2.14
C SER A 266 4.66 -12.41 2.72
N LEU A 267 5.59 -12.85 1.86
CA LEU A 267 6.95 -13.22 2.24
C LEU A 267 7.93 -12.03 2.24
N ALA A 268 7.55 -10.88 1.67
CA ALA A 268 8.41 -9.70 1.63
C ALA A 268 8.61 -9.12 3.04
N ARG A 269 9.80 -8.58 3.29
CA ARG A 269 10.16 -8.04 4.60
C ARG A 269 9.46 -6.70 4.84
N PRO A 270 9.21 -6.30 6.09
CA PRO A 270 8.68 -4.97 6.39
C PRO A 270 9.58 -3.81 5.91
N THR A 271 10.87 -4.07 5.67
CA THR A 271 11.84 -3.09 5.17
C THR A 271 11.94 -3.03 3.65
N ASP A 272 11.28 -3.94 2.95
CA ASP A 272 11.34 -4.00 1.49
C ASP A 272 10.50 -2.87 0.88
N PRO A 273 10.90 -2.29 -0.28
CA PRO A 273 10.20 -1.15 -0.88
C PRO A 273 8.70 -1.37 -1.14
N ILE A 274 8.28 -2.61 -1.39
CA ILE A 274 6.85 -2.92 -1.57
C ILE A 274 6.03 -2.76 -0.28
N ASN A 275 6.67 -2.96 0.89
CA ASN A 275 6.05 -2.82 2.20
C ASN A 275 6.33 -1.46 2.86
N ASP A 276 7.06 -0.57 2.18
CA ASP A 276 7.37 0.77 2.70
C ASP A 276 6.15 1.70 2.54
N PRO A 277 5.41 2.02 3.63
CA PRO A 277 4.18 2.80 3.54
C PRO A 277 4.44 4.22 3.06
N PHE A 278 5.60 4.80 3.36
CA PHE A 278 5.94 6.17 2.97
C PHE A 278 6.17 6.26 1.47
N ARG A 279 6.92 5.29 0.91
CA ARG A 279 7.14 5.17 -0.54
C ARG A 279 5.82 4.99 -1.28
N LYS A 280 4.93 4.11 -0.79
CA LYS A 280 3.61 3.87 -1.40
C LYS A 280 2.72 5.11 -1.39
N LEU A 281 2.73 5.89 -0.31
CA LEU A 281 2.01 7.17 -0.25
C LEU A 281 2.60 8.22 -1.20
N SER A 282 3.92 8.28 -1.36
CA SER A 282 4.54 9.15 -2.37
C SER A 282 4.18 8.73 -3.79
N GLN A 283 4.16 7.42 -4.10
CA GLN A 283 3.76 6.91 -5.42
C GLN A 283 2.30 7.21 -5.73
N ARG A 284 1.42 7.14 -4.72
CA ARG A 284 0.02 7.58 -4.86
C ARG A 284 -0.08 9.06 -5.20
N VAL A 285 0.71 9.91 -4.56
CA VAL A 285 0.75 11.33 -4.91
C VAL A 285 1.24 11.54 -6.34
N ASP A 286 2.26 10.81 -6.80
CA ASP A 286 2.70 10.87 -8.20
C ASP A 286 1.57 10.48 -9.16
N HIS A 287 0.76 9.47 -8.82
CA HIS A 287 -0.42 9.07 -9.60
C HIS A 287 -1.45 10.19 -9.67
N VAL A 288 -1.87 10.71 -8.52
CA VAL A 288 -2.82 11.84 -8.40
C VAL A 288 -2.38 13.04 -9.24
N LEU A 289 -1.08 13.34 -9.24
CA LEU A 289 -0.53 14.45 -10.02
C LEU A 289 -0.56 14.19 -11.53
N ARG A 290 -0.21 12.97 -11.99
CA ARG A 290 -0.34 12.59 -13.41
C ARG A 290 -1.78 12.72 -13.89
N ASP A 291 -2.73 12.34 -13.05
CA ASP A 291 -4.15 12.39 -13.35
C ASP A 291 -4.70 13.81 -13.43
N LEU A 292 -4.27 14.67 -12.51
CA LEU A 292 -4.56 16.10 -12.59
C LEU A 292 -4.03 16.70 -13.89
N ASP A 293 -2.78 16.37 -14.25
CA ASP A 293 -2.14 16.85 -15.48
C ASP A 293 -2.89 16.35 -16.74
N ALA A 294 -3.35 15.10 -16.74
CA ALA A 294 -4.18 14.53 -17.81
C ALA A 294 -5.56 15.18 -17.91
N HIS A 295 -6.21 15.44 -16.77
CA HIS A 295 -7.49 16.13 -16.70
C HIS A 295 -7.37 17.57 -17.24
N ALA A 296 -6.34 18.30 -16.81
CA ALA A 296 -6.02 19.63 -17.31
C ALA A 296 -5.86 19.67 -18.84
N ALA A 297 -5.12 18.70 -19.40
CA ALA A 297 -4.96 18.57 -20.85
C ALA A 297 -6.29 18.27 -21.57
N ALA A 298 -7.13 17.40 -21.01
CA ALA A 298 -8.44 17.09 -21.57
C ALA A 298 -9.40 18.30 -21.56
N VAL A 299 -9.41 19.07 -20.48
CA VAL A 299 -10.21 20.30 -20.38
C VAL A 299 -9.74 21.36 -21.39
N ALA A 300 -8.43 21.53 -21.57
CA ALA A 300 -7.88 22.42 -22.58
C ALA A 300 -8.27 22.01 -24.01
N ALA A 301 -8.26 20.71 -24.31
CA ALA A 301 -8.70 20.17 -25.59
C ALA A 301 -10.21 20.39 -25.83
N ALA A 302 -11.05 20.13 -24.82
CA ALA A 302 -12.50 20.30 -24.91
C ALA A 302 -12.92 21.78 -25.11
N THR A 303 -12.25 22.71 -24.42
CA THR A 303 -12.48 24.15 -24.57
C THR A 303 -12.20 24.63 -26.00
N SER A 304 -11.22 24.00 -26.66
CA SER A 304 -10.86 24.30 -28.05
C SER A 304 -11.84 23.71 -29.08
N ALA A 305 -12.60 22.68 -28.70
CA ALA A 305 -13.51 21.95 -29.58
C ALA A 305 -14.99 22.42 -29.52
N SER A 306 -15.29 23.47 -28.73
CA SER A 306 -16.66 23.96 -28.46
C SER A 306 -17.67 22.86 -28.10
N ALA A 307 -17.21 21.78 -27.46
CA ALA A 307 -18.09 20.70 -27.04
C ALA A 307 -18.90 21.16 -25.81
N ALA A 308 -20.21 20.94 -25.84
CA ALA A 308 -21.06 21.21 -24.68
C ALA A 308 -20.60 20.36 -23.48
N PRO A 309 -20.56 20.93 -22.26
CA PRO A 309 -20.19 20.15 -21.08
C PRO A 309 -21.20 19.00 -20.91
N PRO A 310 -20.72 17.75 -20.69
CA PRO A 310 -21.61 16.64 -20.39
C PRO A 310 -22.38 16.95 -19.11
N THR A 311 -23.67 16.60 -19.06
CA THR A 311 -24.50 16.74 -17.87
C THR A 311 -23.86 15.98 -16.69
N PRO A 312 -23.80 16.58 -15.49
CA PRO A 312 -23.26 15.91 -14.31
C PRO A 312 -24.18 14.74 -13.95
N ASP A 313 -23.66 13.54 -14.14
CA ASP A 313 -24.32 12.31 -13.71
C ASP A 313 -23.80 11.95 -12.32
N PRO A 314 -24.68 11.87 -11.29
CA PRO A 314 -24.28 11.56 -9.91
C PRO A 314 -23.69 10.15 -9.75
N SER A 315 -23.74 9.32 -10.78
CA SER A 315 -23.04 8.04 -10.82
C SER A 315 -21.55 8.16 -11.18
N ARG A 316 -21.10 9.29 -11.73
CA ARG A 316 -19.74 9.47 -12.22
C ARG A 316 -18.79 9.77 -11.06
N GLU A 317 -17.60 9.18 -11.15
CA GLU A 317 -16.47 9.56 -10.31
C GLU A 317 -16.26 11.07 -10.35
N THR A 318 -15.84 11.62 -9.22
CA THR A 318 -15.63 13.05 -9.07
C THR A 318 -14.59 13.54 -10.09
N PRO A 319 -14.65 14.80 -10.56
CA PRO A 319 -13.62 15.32 -11.45
C PRO A 319 -12.22 15.24 -10.82
N ARG A 320 -11.21 14.87 -11.61
CA ARG A 320 -9.78 14.84 -11.21
C ARG A 320 -9.17 16.24 -11.22
N ASP A 321 -9.85 17.15 -10.55
CA ASP A 321 -9.55 18.58 -10.53
C ASP A 321 -8.54 18.93 -9.42
N VAL A 322 -8.22 20.22 -9.29
CA VAL A 322 -7.26 20.68 -8.26
C VAL A 322 -7.77 20.45 -6.84
N GLN A 323 -9.10 20.47 -6.64
CA GLN A 323 -9.69 20.22 -5.33
C GLN A 323 -9.53 18.75 -4.94
N TRP A 324 -9.83 17.84 -5.86
CA TRP A 324 -9.61 16.41 -5.70
C TRP A 324 -8.14 16.10 -5.41
N ALA A 325 -7.22 16.60 -6.24
CA ALA A 325 -5.79 16.35 -6.06
C ALA A 325 -5.28 16.87 -4.70
N ALA A 326 -5.69 18.07 -4.30
CA ALA A 326 -5.31 18.63 -3.01
C ALA A 326 -5.85 17.83 -1.82
N ALA A 327 -7.06 17.26 -1.93
CA ALA A 327 -7.63 16.41 -0.89
C ALA A 327 -6.80 15.12 -0.72
N HIS A 328 -6.46 14.44 -1.81
CA HIS A 328 -5.64 13.23 -1.79
C HIS A 328 -4.21 13.48 -1.30
N ILE A 329 -3.57 14.57 -1.73
CA ILE A 329 -2.21 14.94 -1.28
C ILE A 329 -2.22 15.28 0.22
N THR A 330 -3.20 16.05 0.68
CA THR A 330 -3.34 16.36 2.11
C THR A 330 -3.59 15.08 2.91
N GLY A 331 -4.45 14.18 2.41
CA GLY A 331 -4.71 12.87 2.99
C GLY A 331 -3.44 12.01 3.08
N ALA A 332 -2.63 11.95 2.03
CA ALA A 332 -1.36 11.23 2.05
C ALA A 332 -0.38 11.81 3.09
N VAL A 333 -0.28 13.13 3.21
CA VAL A 333 0.56 13.78 4.24
C VAL A 333 0.05 13.46 5.66
N ARG A 334 -1.27 13.41 5.85
CA ARG A 334 -1.90 12.98 7.12
C ARG A 334 -1.58 11.51 7.43
N LEU A 335 -1.66 10.61 6.44
CA LEU A 335 -1.31 9.21 6.59
C LEU A 335 0.19 9.02 6.90
N ILE A 336 1.08 9.79 6.29
CA ILE A 336 2.52 9.78 6.64
C ILE A 336 2.71 10.21 8.10
N ARG A 337 2.08 11.32 8.51
CA ARG A 337 2.14 11.79 9.90
C ARG A 337 1.62 10.72 10.85
N HIS A 338 0.52 10.07 10.50
CA HIS A 338 -0.07 8.99 11.26
C HIS A 338 0.92 7.83 11.43
N GLU A 339 1.44 7.28 10.32
CA GLU A 339 2.41 6.18 10.30
C GLU A 339 3.70 6.47 11.09
N ILE A 340 4.02 7.74 11.37
CA ILE A 340 5.14 8.14 12.24
C ILE A 340 4.76 8.06 13.73
N TYR A 341 3.53 8.42 14.11
CA TYR A 341 3.12 8.58 15.51
C TYR A 341 2.51 7.33 16.15
N THR A 342 1.79 6.53 15.37
CA THR A 342 0.84 5.52 15.90
C THR A 342 1.40 4.11 15.85
N ARG A 343 2.73 3.99 15.72
CA ARG A 343 3.42 2.71 15.67
C ARG A 343 3.60 2.15 17.08
N ASP A 344 3.45 0.84 17.17
CA ASP A 344 3.77 0.07 18.38
C ASP A 344 5.29 0.07 18.69
N ARG A 345 6.13 0.44 17.71
CA ARG A 345 7.59 0.49 17.83
C ARG A 345 8.17 1.82 17.34
N PRO A 346 9.32 2.26 17.89
CA PRO A 346 10.03 3.43 17.36
C PRO A 346 10.38 3.28 15.88
N LEU A 347 10.27 4.40 15.16
CA LEU A 347 10.61 4.49 13.75
C LEU A 347 12.09 4.16 13.53
N GLN A 348 12.38 3.20 12.66
CA GLN A 348 13.76 2.83 12.34
C GLN A 348 14.45 3.93 11.51
N PRO A 349 15.78 4.03 11.53
CA PRO A 349 16.50 5.04 10.75
C PRO A 349 16.20 5.01 9.24
N SER A 350 16.03 3.82 8.65
CA SER A 350 15.67 3.70 7.22
C SER A 350 14.24 4.18 6.95
N GLU A 351 13.30 3.85 7.85
CA GLU A 351 11.90 4.27 7.77
C GLU A 351 11.78 5.79 7.92
N SER A 352 12.55 6.40 8.83
CA SER A 352 12.55 7.87 9.02
C SER A 352 13.14 8.60 7.81
N ILE A 353 14.20 8.06 7.20
CA ILE A 353 14.75 8.57 5.94
C ILE A 353 13.73 8.44 4.80
N SER A 354 13.01 7.31 4.72
CA SER A 354 11.98 7.11 3.69
C SER A 354 10.80 8.07 3.84
N ALA A 355 10.34 8.28 5.08
CA ALA A 355 9.30 9.26 5.41
C ALA A 355 9.73 10.69 5.03
N ALA A 356 10.94 11.09 5.42
CA ALA A 356 11.49 12.41 5.07
C ALA A 356 11.61 12.59 3.55
N ARG A 357 12.18 11.59 2.84
CA ARG A 357 12.29 11.61 1.37
C ARG A 357 10.94 11.78 0.69
N SER A 358 9.95 11.01 1.14
CA SER A 358 8.58 11.02 0.59
C SER A 358 7.93 12.39 0.78
N LEU A 359 8.08 12.99 1.97
CA LEU A 359 7.57 14.33 2.27
C LEU A 359 8.25 15.42 1.43
N VAL A 360 9.58 15.39 1.30
CA VAL A 360 10.34 16.34 0.45
C VAL A 360 9.86 16.25 -1.00
N ARG A 361 9.75 15.04 -1.54
CA ARG A 361 9.28 14.81 -2.92
C ARG A 361 7.85 15.30 -3.16
N ILE A 362 6.95 15.09 -2.19
CA ILE A 362 5.58 15.62 -2.25
C ILE A 362 5.62 17.15 -2.32
N LEU A 363 6.41 17.79 -1.45
CA LEU A 363 6.51 19.25 -1.41
C LEU A 363 7.10 19.82 -2.71
N GLU A 364 8.20 19.25 -3.19
CA GLU A 364 8.80 19.61 -4.49
C GLU A 364 7.79 19.51 -5.63
N SER A 365 7.05 18.40 -5.70
CA SER A 365 6.09 18.14 -6.77
C SER A 365 4.91 19.12 -6.77
N VAL A 366 4.50 19.60 -5.59
CA VAL A 366 3.47 20.63 -5.42
C VAL A 366 4.02 22.01 -5.80
N VAL A 367 5.23 22.35 -5.34
CA VAL A 367 5.86 23.66 -5.61
C VAL A 367 6.16 23.84 -7.10
N ALA A 368 6.62 22.78 -7.78
CA ALA A 368 6.84 22.78 -9.22
C ALA A 368 5.56 23.05 -10.05
N ARG A 369 4.37 22.86 -9.46
CA ARG A 369 3.06 23.05 -10.11
C ARG A 369 2.40 24.39 -9.75
N ASN A 370 3.18 25.46 -9.66
CA ASN A 370 2.64 26.82 -9.57
C ASN A 370 2.21 27.37 -10.95
N HIS A 371 1.18 26.76 -11.52
CA HIS A 371 0.51 27.24 -12.72
C HIS A 371 -0.98 26.88 -12.66
N ASP A 372 -1.79 27.59 -13.44
CA ASP A 372 -3.23 27.30 -13.52
C ASP A 372 -3.43 26.07 -14.43
N SER A 373 -4.03 25.01 -13.88
CA SER A 373 -4.29 23.74 -14.58
C SER A 373 -5.38 23.85 -15.65
N TYR A 374 -6.34 24.77 -15.49
CA TYR A 374 -7.41 25.04 -16.47
C TYR A 374 -7.96 26.45 -16.30
N ALA A 375 -8.70 26.92 -17.32
CA ALA A 375 -9.36 28.23 -17.30
C ALA A 375 -10.71 28.18 -16.55
N GLY A 376 -11.12 29.29 -15.93
CA GLY A 376 -12.37 29.36 -15.15
C GLY A 376 -12.20 28.86 -13.70
N ALA A 377 -13.15 29.22 -12.82
CA ALA A 377 -13.06 29.13 -11.35
C ALA A 377 -12.10 30.12 -10.67
N ALA A 378 -12.18 30.23 -9.33
CA ALA A 378 -11.29 31.07 -8.55
C ALA A 378 -9.84 30.57 -8.70
N ARG A 379 -8.85 31.47 -8.59
CA ARG A 379 -7.43 31.15 -8.81
C ARG A 379 -6.95 29.94 -7.96
N ARG A 380 -7.47 29.81 -6.75
CA ARG A 380 -7.19 28.72 -5.82
C ARG A 380 -7.81 27.37 -6.22
N ASP A 381 -8.88 27.39 -7.01
CA ASP A 381 -9.57 26.17 -7.46
C ASP A 381 -8.98 25.62 -8.77
N ARG A 382 -7.99 26.30 -9.34
CA ARG A 382 -7.32 25.90 -10.57
C ARG A 382 -5.79 25.86 -10.46
N ASN A 383 -5.22 26.17 -9.30
CA ASN A 383 -3.78 26.16 -9.06
C ASN A 383 -3.46 25.38 -7.77
N LEU A 384 -2.79 24.24 -7.93
CA LEU A 384 -2.49 23.31 -6.85
C LEU A 384 -1.57 23.94 -5.79
N TYR A 385 -0.54 24.66 -6.23
CA TYR A 385 0.38 25.35 -5.33
C TYR A 385 -0.35 26.35 -4.43
N LEU A 386 -1.21 27.19 -5.00
CA LEU A 386 -1.98 28.17 -4.21
C LEU A 386 -2.93 27.47 -3.22
N ARG A 387 -3.55 26.36 -3.63
CA ARG A 387 -4.48 25.61 -2.79
C ARG A 387 -3.83 24.97 -1.57
N LEU A 388 -2.57 24.55 -1.69
CA LEU A 388 -1.86 23.82 -0.61
C LEU A 388 -0.86 24.67 0.17
N VAL A 389 -0.20 25.63 -0.49
CA VAL A 389 0.93 26.39 0.06
C VAL A 389 0.74 27.90 -0.09
N GLY A 390 0.43 28.38 -1.29
CA GLY A 390 0.50 29.81 -1.62
C GLY A 390 -0.55 30.70 -0.94
N ASP A 391 -1.76 30.21 -0.71
CA ASP A 391 -2.88 30.99 -0.14
C ASP A 391 -3.35 30.46 1.24
N ARG A 392 -2.69 29.44 1.81
CA ARG A 392 -3.05 28.86 3.12
C ARG A 392 -1.89 28.95 4.09
N ASP A 393 -2.16 29.45 5.29
CA ASP A 393 -1.20 29.44 6.39
C ASP A 393 -1.32 28.15 7.21
N GLU A 394 -1.19 27.01 6.55
CA GLU A 394 -1.20 25.68 7.19
C GLU A 394 0.18 25.07 7.16
N ASP A 395 0.52 24.25 8.14
CA ASP A 395 1.84 23.65 8.23
C ASP A 395 2.16 22.68 7.08
N PHE A 396 1.12 22.10 6.46
CA PHE A 396 1.24 21.13 5.37
C PHE A 396 2.37 20.12 5.64
N VAL A 397 3.29 19.94 4.69
CA VAL A 397 4.45 19.04 4.81
C VAL A 397 5.45 19.50 5.90
N ILE A 398 5.60 20.81 6.12
CA ILE A 398 6.58 21.37 7.07
C ILE A 398 6.31 20.88 8.48
N GLY A 399 5.04 20.83 8.89
CA GLY A 399 4.64 20.36 10.21
C GLY A 399 4.99 18.89 10.46
N VAL A 400 5.05 18.07 9.41
CA VAL A 400 5.41 16.65 9.51
C VAL A 400 6.93 16.46 9.44
N LEU A 401 7.62 17.17 8.53
CA LEU A 401 9.09 17.17 8.48
C LEU A 401 9.71 17.66 9.79
N ALA A 402 9.02 18.55 10.50
CA ALA A 402 9.46 19.03 11.80
C ALA A 402 9.55 17.93 12.88
N LEU A 403 8.97 16.75 12.63
CA LEU A 403 9.00 15.60 13.53
C LEU A 403 10.19 14.68 13.27
N LEU A 404 10.90 14.86 12.15
CA LEU A 404 11.97 13.99 11.68
C LEU A 404 13.28 14.77 11.46
N PRO A 405 13.80 15.54 12.44
CA PRO A 405 14.89 16.47 12.19
C PRO A 405 16.19 15.78 11.74
N GLU A 406 16.53 14.60 12.26
CA GLU A 406 17.73 13.87 11.86
C GLU A 406 17.63 13.36 10.42
N ALA A 407 16.49 12.78 10.04
CA ALA A 407 16.27 12.26 8.70
C ALA A 407 16.12 13.39 7.66
N ALA A 408 15.33 14.42 7.98
CA ALA A 408 15.14 15.58 7.11
C ALA A 408 16.44 16.36 6.87
N SER A 409 17.40 16.32 7.80
CA SER A 409 18.70 16.98 7.62
C SER A 409 19.53 16.43 6.44
N GLN A 410 19.22 15.22 5.96
CA GLN A 410 19.88 14.63 4.79
C GLN A 410 19.43 15.27 3.47
N PHE A 411 18.28 15.95 3.47
CA PHE A 411 17.65 16.57 2.30
C PHE A 411 17.69 18.11 2.39
N LEU A 412 18.69 18.66 3.11
CA LEU A 412 18.81 20.10 3.34
C LEU A 412 18.91 20.91 2.03
N ASN A 413 19.70 20.44 1.07
CA ASN A 413 19.89 21.13 -0.21
C ASN A 413 18.57 21.21 -0.99
N ASP A 414 17.87 20.07 -1.08
CA ASP A 414 16.58 19.96 -1.75
C ASP A 414 15.55 20.91 -1.10
N LEU A 415 15.49 20.95 0.24
CA LEU A 415 14.60 21.85 0.97
C LEU A 415 14.97 23.33 0.82
N GLU A 416 16.25 23.66 0.67
CA GLU A 416 16.72 25.03 0.38
C GLU A 416 16.31 25.48 -1.03
N ASP A 417 16.41 24.59 -2.02
CA ASP A 417 15.96 24.84 -3.38
C ASP A 417 14.43 25.05 -3.44
N VAL A 418 13.68 24.21 -2.72
CA VAL A 418 12.23 24.37 -2.58
C VAL A 418 11.88 25.71 -1.92
N LEU A 419 12.57 26.11 -0.85
CA LEU A 419 12.32 27.41 -0.22
C LEU A 419 12.61 28.58 -1.18
N ALA A 420 13.66 28.47 -1.99
CA ALA A 420 13.97 29.47 -3.00
C ALA A 420 12.83 29.60 -4.04
N GLN A 421 12.29 28.47 -4.52
CA GLN A 421 11.14 28.46 -5.43
C GLN A 421 9.90 29.07 -4.78
N ILE A 422 9.59 28.72 -3.53
CA ILE A 422 8.49 29.33 -2.76
C ILE A 422 8.69 30.85 -2.62
N GLY A 423 9.92 31.31 -2.42
CA GLY A 423 10.25 32.74 -2.38
C GLY A 423 9.89 33.47 -3.67
N VAL A 424 10.05 32.82 -4.83
CA VAL A 424 9.66 33.36 -6.15
C VAL A 424 8.14 33.29 -6.36
N HIS A 425 7.51 32.18 -5.96
CA HIS A 425 6.08 31.94 -6.15
C HIS A 425 5.18 32.73 -5.20
N GLY A 426 5.70 33.09 -4.03
CA GLY A 426 4.96 33.72 -2.95
C GLY A 426 4.21 32.70 -2.08
N ALA A 427 4.28 32.88 -0.77
CA ALA A 427 3.53 32.13 0.22
C ALA A 427 3.22 33.05 1.41
N PRO A 428 2.29 32.67 2.32
CA PRO A 428 2.01 33.47 3.51
C PRO A 428 3.28 33.67 4.34
N ALA A 429 3.51 34.90 4.80
CA ALA A 429 4.70 35.24 5.57
C ALA A 429 4.94 34.30 6.78
N PRO A 430 3.91 33.88 7.54
CA PRO A 430 4.10 32.93 8.64
C PRO A 430 4.56 31.55 8.16
N TYR A 431 4.00 31.03 7.07
CA TYR A 431 4.45 29.77 6.45
C TYR A 431 5.94 29.82 6.08
N ALA A 432 6.36 30.87 5.36
CA ALA A 432 7.76 31.04 4.97
C ALA A 432 8.69 31.21 6.18
N ALA A 433 8.22 31.86 7.26
CA ALA A 433 8.97 31.96 8.51
C ALA A 433 9.13 30.59 9.21
N ARG A 434 8.07 29.77 9.26
CA ARG A 434 8.13 28.40 9.80
C ARG A 434 9.07 27.51 8.98
N PHE A 435 9.08 27.63 7.66
CA PHE A 435 10.01 26.87 6.82
C PHE A 435 11.47 27.26 7.09
N ARG A 436 11.78 28.56 7.17
CA ARG A 436 13.14 29.01 7.52
C ARG A 436 13.58 28.52 8.90
N ALA A 437 12.69 28.59 9.89
CA ALA A 437 12.95 28.09 11.24
C ALA A 437 13.23 26.58 11.25
N LEU A 438 12.51 25.80 10.43
CA LEU A 438 12.79 24.38 10.24
C LEU A 438 14.21 24.17 9.67
N LEU A 439 14.57 24.85 8.58
CA LEU A 439 15.90 24.72 7.97
C LEU A 439 17.03 25.07 8.95
N ASP A 440 16.88 26.14 9.71
CA ASP A 440 17.87 26.54 10.72
C ASP A 440 18.08 25.46 11.79
N ARG A 441 16.99 24.81 12.21
CA ARG A 441 17.06 23.66 13.14
C ARG A 441 17.68 22.42 12.50
N LEU A 442 17.40 22.13 11.24
CA LEU A 442 18.01 20.99 10.54
C LEU A 442 19.54 21.18 10.37
N ARG A 443 20.00 22.41 10.15
CA ARG A 443 21.44 22.74 10.09
C ARG A 443 22.16 22.50 11.42
N THR A 444 21.51 22.76 12.56
CA THR A 444 22.10 22.49 13.88
C THR A 444 22.12 21.00 14.20
N SER A 445 21.07 20.25 13.82
CA SER A 445 21.02 18.79 13.96
C SER A 445 22.11 18.08 13.15
N SER A 446 22.39 18.55 11.93
CA SER A 446 23.48 18.01 11.08
C SER A 446 24.86 18.14 11.73
N ARG A 447 25.11 19.23 12.46
CA ARG A 447 26.39 19.48 13.14
C ARG A 447 26.61 18.65 14.41
N GLY A 448 25.54 18.15 15.03
CA GLY A 448 25.61 17.38 16.28
C GLY A 448 26.02 15.91 16.14
N SER A 449 25.85 15.31 14.94
CA SER A 449 26.11 13.88 14.72
C SER A 449 27.57 13.54 14.36
N GLY A 450 28.43 14.56 14.24
CA GLY A 450 29.80 14.42 13.72
C GLY A 450 30.96 14.34 14.74
N LEU A 451 30.71 14.37 16.05
CA LEU A 451 31.78 14.51 17.05
C LEU A 451 31.72 13.47 18.17
N LYS A 452 32.14 12.24 17.84
CA LYS A 452 32.73 11.32 18.83
C LYS A 452 33.81 10.43 18.20
N ARG A 453 34.82 11.06 17.58
CA ARG A 453 36.16 10.45 17.53
C ARG A 453 36.85 10.84 18.82
N SER A 454 36.97 9.88 19.73
CA SER A 454 37.80 9.96 20.92
C SER A 454 39.24 10.30 20.50
N SER A 455 39.60 11.56 20.63
CA SER A 455 40.99 11.98 20.73
C SER A 455 41.53 11.40 22.05
N GLY A 456 42.20 10.25 21.95
CA GLY A 456 43.01 9.68 23.02
C GLY A 456 44.13 10.66 23.36
N GLN A 457 43.88 11.47 24.39
CA GLN A 457 44.85 12.39 24.97
C GLN A 457 45.81 11.55 25.84
N GLY A 458 46.86 11.03 25.20
CA GLY A 458 48.02 10.47 25.88
C GLY A 458 48.98 11.60 26.28
N GLN A 459 48.90 12.04 27.52
CA GLN A 459 49.96 12.73 28.27
C GLN A 459 50.05 12.01 29.62
N GLY A 460 51.17 11.59 30.18
CA GLY A 460 52.58 11.66 29.80
C GLY A 460 53.35 10.99 30.95
N ALA A 461 54.43 10.27 30.64
CA ALA A 461 55.42 9.88 31.63
C ALA A 461 56.79 9.93 30.94
N ASP A 462 57.39 11.11 31.06
CA ASP A 462 58.73 11.44 30.59
C ASP A 462 59.74 11.00 31.66
N ARG A 463 60.63 10.05 31.31
CA ARG A 463 61.91 9.85 32.00
C ARG A 463 62.96 9.39 30.97
N GLN A 464 63.65 10.39 30.40
CA GLN A 464 65.03 10.26 29.90
C GLN A 464 65.91 9.56 30.97
N SER A 465 66.87 8.70 30.64
CA SER A 465 68.20 9.12 30.16
C SER A 465 69.15 7.92 29.98
N LYS A 466 70.01 8.03 28.96
CA LYS A 466 71.43 7.57 28.88
C LYS A 466 71.76 6.08 28.74
N ARG A 467 72.05 5.74 27.48
CA ARG A 467 73.04 4.76 27.01
C ARG A 467 74.46 5.13 27.48
N MET A 468 75.19 4.20 28.08
CA MET A 468 76.64 4.06 27.86
C MET A 468 77.17 2.71 28.38
N LYS A 469 77.86 2.02 27.46
CA LYS A 469 78.78 0.87 27.54
C LYS A 469 78.25 -0.45 28.08
#